data_AF-A0A971X963-F1
#
_entry.id   AF-A0A971X963-F1
#
_cell.length_a   1.000
_cell.length_b   1.000
_cell.length_c   1.000
_cell.angle_alpha   90.00
_cell.angle_beta   90.00
_cell.angle_gamma   90.00
#
_symmetry.space_group_name_H-M   'P 1'
#
loop_
_entity.id
_entity.type
_entity.pdbx_description
1 polymer ?
#
loop_
_entity_poly.entity_id
_entity_poly.type
_entity_poly.pdbx_seq_one_letter_code
_entity_poly.pdbx_strand_id
1 'polypeptide(L)'
;FIKQYETRSNMIEVKYVDPDKNPGYITNELDPEGVLGIKKYDFVVKSDKRSKVLSTYDIFERSYSQSSFQPYISGLNAEYAFTGAIRFVSSDNIPVIYYTEGHGEGDLETDFSELQSSLELNGYELRKINLASVEKIPDDAFAVMFISPQQDITTVEKERLTVYMENGGNTIFLLDPIQGNPRLTNLEEFLLEFNIGLGYDLVFEMAANRAVFGQPYYFMPTFTSNTINANLDPSKFSMFLINTRSIHILNNEKEWITPTVLLNTSPDAIGRALTQGEEDNPGPLNLAIAVENRGHLKVCRTLVIGSSLFTSDEGLRMDASGSGKKFMVNSINWMQGEQHDIYIPVKKYTYPRLEGITQQTLTILFIGLIIVVPLVVIGLGVFVWLRRRHL
;
A
#
# COMPACT_ATOMS: atom_id res chain seq x y z
N PHE A 1 -12.25 -21.51 8.47
CA PHE A 1 -11.78 -20.16 8.82
C PHE A 1 -12.80 -19.43 9.69
N ILE A 2 -13.94 -18.98 9.16
CA ILE A 2 -14.93 -18.14 9.89
C ILE A 2 -15.41 -18.75 11.23
N LYS A 3 -15.68 -20.06 11.29
CA LYS A 3 -16.04 -20.76 12.55
C LYS A 3 -15.04 -20.57 13.70
N GLN A 4 -13.77 -20.26 13.39
CA GLN A 4 -12.77 -19.98 14.43
C GLN A 4 -13.06 -18.68 15.18
N TYR A 5 -13.70 -17.68 14.55
CA TYR A 5 -14.12 -16.45 15.23
C TYR A 5 -15.21 -16.74 16.26
N GLU A 6 -16.24 -17.49 15.87
CA GLU A 6 -17.32 -17.95 16.76
C GLU A 6 -16.81 -18.83 17.90
N THR A 7 -15.81 -19.69 17.64
CA THR A 7 -15.23 -20.55 18.68
C THR A 7 -14.37 -19.77 19.67
N ARG A 8 -13.77 -18.65 19.25
CA ARG A 8 -12.84 -17.84 20.06
C ARG A 8 -13.50 -16.65 20.76
N SER A 9 -14.72 -16.29 20.36
CA SER A 9 -15.46 -15.17 20.94
C SER A 9 -16.94 -15.53 21.08
N ASN A 10 -17.48 -15.34 22.28
CA ASN A 10 -18.90 -15.48 22.58
C ASN A 10 -19.75 -14.31 22.05
N MET A 11 -19.12 -13.28 21.47
CA MET A 11 -19.80 -12.11 20.89
C MET A 11 -20.05 -12.26 19.38
N ILE A 12 -19.57 -13.33 18.75
CA ILE A 12 -19.67 -13.53 17.31
C ILE A 12 -20.52 -14.77 17.03
N GLU A 13 -21.61 -14.59 16.28
CA GLU A 13 -22.47 -15.67 15.80
C GLU A 13 -22.29 -15.84 14.28
N VAL A 14 -22.15 -17.08 13.80
CA VAL A 14 -21.97 -17.35 12.36
C VAL A 14 -23.20 -18.07 11.80
N LYS A 15 -23.91 -17.40 10.88
CA LYS A 15 -25.07 -17.97 10.16
C LYS A 15 -24.76 -18.22 8.70
N TYR A 16 -25.26 -19.35 8.19
CA TYR A 16 -25.23 -19.68 6.76
C TYR A 16 -26.63 -19.51 6.20
N VAL A 17 -26.79 -18.60 5.25
CA VAL A 17 -28.08 -18.26 4.65
C VAL A 17 -28.03 -18.58 3.16
N ASP A 18 -28.96 -19.42 2.69
CA ASP A 18 -29.18 -19.66 1.27
C ASP A 18 -30.10 -18.55 0.73
N PRO A 19 -29.59 -17.63 -0.12
CA PRO A 19 -30.36 -16.46 -0.57
C PRO A 19 -31.52 -16.83 -1.49
N ASP A 20 -31.47 -17.98 -2.18
CA ASP A 20 -32.57 -18.43 -3.03
C ASP A 20 -33.72 -19.00 -2.19
N LYS A 21 -33.39 -19.66 -1.09
CA LYS A 21 -34.39 -20.25 -0.17
C LYS A 21 -34.94 -19.26 0.83
N ASN A 22 -34.18 -18.20 1.16
CA ASN A 22 -34.52 -17.24 2.21
C ASN A 22 -34.45 -15.77 1.72
N PRO A 23 -35.11 -15.40 0.61
CA PRO A 23 -35.03 -14.04 0.07
C PRO A 23 -35.59 -12.98 1.03
N GLY A 24 -36.60 -13.34 1.84
CA GLY A 24 -37.16 -12.48 2.88
C GLY A 24 -36.17 -12.18 4.02
N TYR A 25 -35.26 -13.09 4.34
CA TYR A 25 -34.22 -12.83 5.34
C TYR A 25 -33.19 -11.83 4.80
N ILE A 26 -32.81 -11.94 3.53
CA ILE A 26 -31.89 -10.97 2.91
C ILE A 26 -32.52 -9.57 2.92
N THR A 27 -33.75 -9.45 2.43
CA THR A 27 -34.44 -8.17 2.28
C THR A 27 -34.92 -7.55 3.57
N ASN A 28 -35.25 -8.31 4.61
CA ASN A 28 -35.75 -7.73 5.86
C ASN A 28 -34.67 -7.59 6.93
N GLU A 29 -33.73 -8.56 7.00
CA GLU A 29 -32.76 -8.62 8.09
C GLU A 29 -31.36 -8.14 7.69
N LEU A 30 -30.91 -8.40 6.46
CA LEU A 30 -29.53 -8.07 6.06
C LEU A 30 -29.43 -6.75 5.30
N ASP A 31 -30.35 -6.49 4.38
CA ASP A 31 -30.37 -5.31 3.49
C ASP A 31 -31.78 -4.70 3.40
N PRO A 32 -32.32 -4.17 4.52
CA PRO A 32 -33.66 -3.57 4.55
C PRO A 32 -33.82 -2.34 3.67
N GLU A 33 -32.73 -1.62 3.43
CA GLU A 33 -32.72 -0.41 2.59
C GLU A 33 -32.43 -0.73 1.11
N GLY A 34 -32.02 -1.95 0.79
CA GLY A 34 -31.68 -2.37 -0.57
C GLY A 34 -30.42 -1.72 -1.14
N VAL A 35 -29.55 -1.20 -0.27
CA VAL A 35 -28.34 -0.45 -0.65
C VAL A 35 -27.08 -1.32 -0.59
N LEU A 36 -27.11 -2.45 0.12
CA LEU A 36 -25.95 -3.33 0.26
C LEU A 36 -25.74 -4.22 -0.96
N GLY A 37 -26.78 -4.44 -1.77
CA GLY A 37 -26.65 -5.12 -3.07
C GLY A 37 -26.09 -6.54 -2.95
N ILE A 38 -26.47 -7.25 -1.88
CA ILE A 38 -25.94 -8.57 -1.50
C ILE A 38 -26.12 -9.58 -2.64
N LYS A 39 -25.04 -10.27 -3.03
CA LYS A 39 -25.02 -11.31 -4.06
C LYS A 39 -24.73 -12.68 -3.47
N LYS A 40 -24.96 -13.72 -4.27
CA LYS A 40 -24.51 -15.08 -3.95
C LYS A 40 -23.00 -15.09 -3.71
N TYR A 41 -22.59 -15.82 -2.67
CA TYR A 41 -21.21 -15.96 -2.20
C TYR A 41 -20.61 -14.75 -1.48
N ASP A 42 -21.40 -13.69 -1.25
CA ASP A 42 -20.98 -12.62 -0.35
C ASP A 42 -21.10 -13.05 1.11
N PHE A 43 -20.32 -12.39 1.96
CA PHE A 43 -20.40 -12.50 3.40
C PHE A 43 -20.92 -11.18 3.96
N VAL A 44 -21.83 -11.25 4.92
CA VAL A 44 -22.35 -10.06 5.61
C VAL A 44 -21.87 -10.10 7.05
N VAL A 45 -21.12 -9.07 7.44
CA VAL A 45 -20.75 -8.82 8.83
C VAL A 45 -21.69 -7.74 9.34
N LYS A 46 -22.44 -8.02 10.41
CA LYS A 46 -23.48 -7.13 10.92
C LYS A 46 -23.38 -7.00 12.44
N SER A 47 -23.65 -5.81 12.95
CA SER A 47 -23.95 -5.52 14.36
C SER A 47 -25.29 -4.79 14.46
N ASP A 48 -25.68 -4.42 15.68
CA ASP A 48 -26.86 -3.58 15.93
C ASP A 48 -26.73 -2.16 15.35
N LYS A 49 -25.49 -1.73 15.05
CA LYS A 49 -25.18 -0.38 14.57
C LYS A 49 -25.18 -0.29 13.05
N ARG A 50 -24.58 -1.28 12.37
CA ARG A 50 -24.35 -1.25 10.91
C ARG A 50 -23.99 -2.62 10.34
N SER A 51 -24.04 -2.72 9.01
CA SER A 51 -23.66 -3.89 8.23
C SER A 51 -22.53 -3.56 7.26
N LYS A 52 -21.70 -4.56 6.94
CA LYS A 52 -20.68 -4.51 5.88
C LYS A 52 -20.76 -5.80 5.06
N VAL A 53 -20.77 -5.65 3.74
CA VAL A 53 -20.68 -6.76 2.79
C VAL A 53 -19.22 -6.98 2.40
N LEU A 54 -18.78 -8.23 2.43
CA LEU A 54 -17.50 -8.69 1.92
C LEU A 54 -17.77 -9.60 0.73
N SER A 55 -17.24 -9.23 -0.42
CA SER A 55 -17.31 -10.05 -1.62
C SER A 55 -16.24 -11.14 -1.61
N THR A 56 -16.34 -12.09 -2.52
CA THR A 56 -15.25 -13.06 -2.74
C THR A 56 -13.92 -12.40 -3.16
N TYR A 57 -13.94 -11.19 -3.73
CA TYR A 57 -12.73 -10.45 -4.06
C TYR A 57 -11.99 -9.92 -2.83
N ASP A 58 -12.72 -9.61 -1.76
CA ASP A 58 -12.12 -9.17 -0.49
C ASP A 58 -11.46 -10.33 0.27
N ILE A 59 -11.99 -11.55 0.08
CA ILE A 59 -11.55 -12.75 0.79
C ILE A 59 -10.35 -13.43 0.12
N PHE A 60 -10.24 -13.37 -1.20
CA PHE A 60 -9.20 -14.07 -1.96
C PHE A 60 -8.29 -13.08 -2.69
N GLU A 61 -6.99 -13.15 -2.40
CA GLU A 61 -5.99 -12.39 -3.15
C GLU A 61 -5.87 -13.00 -4.55
N ARG A 62 -5.92 -12.17 -5.59
CA ARG A 62 -5.78 -12.59 -6.99
C ARG A 62 -4.51 -12.00 -7.57
N SER A 63 -3.75 -12.82 -8.26
CA SER A 63 -2.62 -12.41 -9.09
C SER A 63 -2.89 -12.79 -10.53
N TYR A 64 -2.18 -12.18 -11.47
CA TYR A 64 -2.26 -12.53 -12.88
C TYR A 64 -1.06 -13.37 -13.28
N SER A 65 -1.31 -14.39 -14.11
CA SER A 65 -0.24 -15.15 -14.76
C SER A 65 0.48 -14.25 -15.76
N GLN A 66 1.81 -14.09 -15.63
CA GLN A 66 2.58 -13.24 -16.54
C GLN A 66 2.59 -13.72 -18.00
N SER A 67 2.33 -15.01 -18.24
CA SER A 67 2.35 -15.59 -19.59
C SER A 67 0.98 -15.59 -20.27
N SER A 68 -0.09 -15.80 -19.50
CA SER A 68 -1.45 -15.98 -20.05
C SER A 68 -2.42 -14.83 -19.70
N PHE A 69 -1.99 -13.90 -18.85
CA PHE A 69 -2.81 -12.84 -18.25
C PHE A 69 -4.10 -13.34 -17.58
N GLN A 70 -4.18 -14.65 -17.27
CA GLN A 70 -5.32 -15.22 -16.58
C GLN A 70 -5.20 -14.97 -15.07
N PRO A 71 -6.28 -14.53 -14.39
CA PRO A 71 -6.30 -14.36 -12.95
C PRO A 71 -6.25 -15.73 -12.26
N TYR A 72 -5.47 -15.83 -11.18
CA TYR A 72 -5.44 -16.98 -10.28
C TYR A 72 -5.46 -16.51 -8.83
N ILE A 73 -5.99 -17.35 -7.93
CA ILE A 73 -6.00 -17.04 -6.49
C ILE A 73 -4.59 -17.26 -5.94
N SER A 74 -3.94 -16.20 -5.47
CA SER A 74 -2.59 -16.21 -4.90
C SER A 74 -2.59 -16.33 -3.38
N GLY A 75 -3.70 -16.03 -2.70
CA GLY A 75 -3.73 -15.98 -1.24
C GLY A 75 -5.14 -15.95 -0.64
N LEU A 76 -5.21 -16.12 0.68
CA LEU A 76 -6.44 -16.01 1.47
C LEU A 76 -6.37 -14.78 2.38
N ASN A 77 -7.03 -13.70 1.97
CA ASN A 77 -7.16 -12.41 2.66
C ASN A 77 -8.30 -12.38 3.70
N ALA A 78 -8.90 -13.54 4.00
CA ALA A 78 -10.07 -13.64 4.87
C ALA A 78 -9.88 -12.97 6.25
N GLU A 79 -8.73 -13.17 6.90
CA GLU A 79 -8.49 -12.67 8.24
C GLU A 79 -8.46 -11.14 8.30
N TYR A 80 -7.82 -10.52 7.32
CA TYR A 80 -7.80 -9.07 7.15
C TYR A 80 -9.20 -8.53 6.87
N ALA A 81 -9.93 -9.12 5.91
CA ALA A 81 -11.26 -8.67 5.53
C ALA A 81 -12.29 -8.80 6.67
N PHE A 82 -12.37 -9.97 7.32
CA PHE A 82 -13.31 -10.20 8.41
C PHE A 82 -12.99 -9.37 9.65
N THR A 83 -11.71 -9.23 10.01
CA THR A 83 -11.34 -8.41 11.19
C THR A 83 -11.62 -6.94 10.96
N GLY A 84 -11.28 -6.42 9.77
CA GLY A 84 -11.60 -5.04 9.39
C GLY A 84 -13.10 -4.78 9.43
N ALA A 85 -13.90 -5.69 8.85
CA ALA A 85 -15.36 -5.59 8.88
C ALA A 85 -15.95 -5.67 10.29
N ILE A 86 -15.45 -6.59 11.14
CA ILE A 86 -15.89 -6.71 12.54
C ILE A 86 -15.62 -5.40 13.29
N ARG A 87 -14.41 -4.84 13.13
CA ARG A 87 -14.04 -3.54 13.72
C ARG A 87 -14.97 -2.43 13.25
N PHE A 88 -15.23 -2.37 11.95
CA PHE A 88 -16.11 -1.36 11.38
C PHE A 88 -17.52 -1.43 11.97
N VAL A 89 -18.12 -2.62 12.04
CA VAL A 89 -19.48 -2.77 12.54
C VAL A 89 -19.58 -2.63 14.05
N SER A 90 -18.51 -2.93 14.80
CA SER A 90 -18.52 -2.82 16.26
C SER A 90 -18.18 -1.41 16.77
N SER A 91 -17.46 -0.61 15.98
CA SER A 91 -17.00 0.72 16.39
C SER A 91 -18.13 1.71 16.63
N ASP A 92 -18.04 2.50 17.70
CA ASP A 92 -18.92 3.64 17.97
C ASP A 92 -18.65 4.81 17.03
N ASN A 93 -17.39 5.09 16.73
CA ASN A 93 -16.97 6.19 15.87
C ASN A 93 -16.25 5.67 14.62
N ILE A 94 -16.52 6.31 13.48
CA ILE A 94 -15.83 6.02 12.21
C ILE A 94 -14.88 7.20 11.96
N PRO A 95 -13.55 7.02 12.05
CA PRO A 95 -12.61 8.09 11.74
C PRO A 95 -12.77 8.57 10.30
N VAL A 96 -12.88 9.89 10.12
CA VAL A 96 -13.04 10.53 8.80
C VAL A 96 -11.68 10.99 8.28
N ILE A 97 -11.26 10.47 7.13
CA ILE A 97 -10.10 10.97 6.39
C ILE A 97 -10.59 11.92 5.32
N TYR A 98 -10.15 13.18 5.39
CA TYR A 98 -10.39 14.13 4.34
C TYR A 98 -9.25 14.08 3.32
N TYR A 99 -9.52 13.86 2.04
CA TYR A 99 -8.51 13.94 0.99
C TYR A 99 -8.68 15.23 0.18
N THR A 100 -7.57 15.88 -0.15
CA THR A 100 -7.58 17.24 -0.67
C THR A 100 -7.85 17.32 -2.17
N GLU A 101 -8.41 18.44 -2.59
CA GLU A 101 -8.47 18.88 -3.99
C GLU A 101 -8.10 20.37 -4.09
N GLY A 102 -7.68 20.79 -5.29
CA GLY A 102 -7.42 22.20 -5.62
C GLY A 102 -6.01 22.47 -6.16
N HIS A 103 -5.08 21.52 -6.02
CA HIS A 103 -3.68 21.62 -6.40
C HIS A 103 -3.27 20.61 -7.48
N GLY A 104 -4.25 19.99 -8.15
CA GLY A 104 -4.02 18.95 -9.15
C GLY A 104 -3.77 17.57 -8.55
N GLU A 105 -4.17 17.34 -7.31
CA GLU A 105 -4.11 16.04 -6.65
C GLU A 105 -4.85 14.96 -7.46
N GLY A 106 -4.38 13.71 -7.33
CA GLY A 106 -5.11 12.55 -7.85
C GLY A 106 -6.43 12.35 -7.11
N ASP A 107 -7.48 11.94 -7.82
CA ASP A 107 -8.79 11.75 -7.20
C ASP A 107 -8.90 10.35 -6.60
N LEU A 108 -9.15 10.29 -5.29
CA LEU A 108 -9.27 9.03 -4.57
C LEU A 108 -10.40 8.14 -5.13
N GLU A 109 -11.47 8.74 -5.66
CA GLU A 109 -12.63 8.01 -6.17
C GLU A 109 -12.39 7.36 -7.55
N THR A 110 -11.54 7.97 -8.39
CA THR A 110 -11.35 7.52 -9.79
C THR A 110 -9.99 6.91 -10.05
N ASP A 111 -8.94 7.43 -9.41
CA ASP A 111 -7.55 7.08 -9.72
C ASP A 111 -6.98 6.10 -8.67
N PHE A 112 -7.62 6.01 -7.50
CA PHE A 112 -7.20 5.20 -6.35
C PHE A 112 -8.38 4.42 -5.73
N SER A 113 -9.33 3.97 -6.56
CA SER A 113 -10.58 3.33 -6.10
C SER A 113 -10.33 2.06 -5.26
N GLU A 114 -9.24 1.34 -5.52
CA GLU A 114 -8.81 0.18 -4.74
C GLU A 114 -8.27 0.55 -3.35
N LEU A 115 -7.61 1.71 -3.24
CA LEU A 115 -7.18 2.26 -1.95
C LEU A 115 -8.40 2.75 -1.17
N GLN A 116 -9.32 3.49 -1.80
CA GLN A 116 -10.59 3.89 -1.20
C GLN A 116 -11.31 2.67 -0.61
N SER A 117 -11.53 1.64 -1.43
CA SER A 117 -12.20 0.41 -1.03
C SER A 117 -11.50 -0.25 0.17
N SER A 118 -10.16 -0.24 0.18
CA SER A 118 -9.38 -0.80 1.28
C SER A 118 -9.53 0.03 2.58
N LEU A 119 -9.54 1.35 2.51
CA LEU A 119 -9.74 2.22 3.67
C LEU A 119 -11.16 2.07 4.24
N GLU A 120 -12.18 2.09 3.39
CA GLU A 120 -13.57 1.87 3.80
C GLU A 120 -13.81 0.47 4.37
N LEU A 121 -13.14 -0.55 3.82
CA LEU A 121 -13.15 -1.91 4.37
C LEU A 121 -12.53 -1.94 5.78
N ASN A 122 -11.56 -1.08 6.04
CA ASN A 122 -10.90 -0.96 7.34
C ASN A 122 -11.58 0.05 8.26
N GLY A 123 -12.76 0.53 7.89
CA GLY A 123 -13.61 1.34 8.75
C GLY A 123 -13.16 2.79 8.89
N TYR A 124 -12.64 3.35 7.80
CA TYR A 124 -12.53 4.78 7.62
C TYR A 124 -13.67 5.29 6.75
N GLU A 125 -14.12 6.51 7.02
CA GLU A 125 -14.96 7.27 6.10
C GLU A 125 -14.06 8.21 5.31
N LEU A 126 -14.27 8.34 4.00
CA LEU A 126 -13.46 9.18 3.14
C LEU A 126 -14.32 10.34 2.63
N ARG A 127 -13.81 11.57 2.73
CA ARG A 127 -14.51 12.78 2.25
C ARG A 127 -13.54 13.69 1.51
N LYS A 128 -13.99 14.32 0.44
CA LYS A 128 -13.19 15.31 -0.29
C LYS A 128 -13.20 16.66 0.44
N ILE A 129 -12.09 17.40 0.42
CA ILE A 129 -11.99 18.76 0.96
C ILE A 129 -11.18 19.68 0.06
N ASN A 130 -11.69 20.88 -0.19
CA ASN A 130 -10.92 21.97 -0.75
C ASN A 130 -10.53 22.94 0.37
N LEU A 131 -9.24 22.99 0.72
CA LEU A 131 -8.76 23.78 1.86
C LEU A 131 -8.91 25.29 1.65
N ALA A 132 -8.87 25.78 0.41
CA ALA A 132 -9.13 27.19 0.10
C ALA A 132 -10.59 27.61 0.37
N SER A 133 -11.53 26.66 0.30
CA SER A 133 -12.98 26.90 0.39
C SER A 133 -13.56 26.80 1.80
N VAL A 134 -12.79 26.31 2.77
CA VAL A 134 -13.22 26.17 4.17
C VAL A 134 -12.53 27.19 5.05
N GLU A 135 -13.18 27.62 6.13
CA GLU A 135 -12.55 28.50 7.12
C GLU A 135 -11.52 27.74 7.97
N LYS A 136 -11.87 26.51 8.37
CA LYS A 136 -11.03 25.57 9.12
C LYS A 136 -11.26 24.14 8.63
N ILE A 137 -10.30 23.25 8.91
CA ILE A 137 -10.48 21.82 8.72
C ILE A 137 -11.57 21.33 9.70
N PRO A 138 -12.53 20.49 9.26
CA PRO A 138 -13.62 20.01 10.11
C PRO A 138 -13.14 19.33 11.40
N ASP A 139 -13.86 19.54 12.51
CA ASP A 139 -13.48 19.00 13.82
C ASP A 139 -13.59 17.46 13.89
N ASP A 140 -14.30 16.83 12.94
CA ASP A 140 -14.41 15.38 12.81
C ASP A 140 -13.29 14.74 11.97
N ALA A 141 -12.38 15.55 11.41
CA ALA A 141 -11.25 15.07 10.64
C ALA A 141 -10.27 14.30 11.54
N PHE A 142 -10.13 13.00 11.27
CA PHE A 142 -9.09 12.15 11.84
C PHE A 142 -7.74 12.39 11.16
N ALA A 143 -7.75 12.52 9.83
CA ALA A 143 -6.57 12.80 9.03
C ALA A 143 -6.91 13.66 7.80
N VAL A 144 -5.93 14.46 7.34
CA VAL A 144 -5.97 15.12 6.03
C VAL A 144 -4.93 14.47 5.12
N MET A 145 -5.36 14.00 3.94
CA MET A 145 -4.54 13.28 2.97
C MET A 145 -4.34 14.10 1.70
N PHE A 146 -3.09 14.27 1.30
CA PHE A 146 -2.69 14.85 0.03
C PHE A 146 -2.17 13.74 -0.89
N ILE A 147 -2.80 13.60 -2.06
CA ILE A 147 -2.43 12.60 -3.05
C ILE A 147 -1.79 13.31 -4.24
N SER A 148 -0.46 13.39 -4.23
CA SER A 148 0.35 13.95 -5.31
C SER A 148 -0.08 15.36 -5.75
N PRO A 149 -0.07 16.37 -4.85
CA PRO A 149 -0.34 17.75 -5.24
C PRO A 149 0.70 18.21 -6.29
N GLN A 150 0.22 18.78 -7.39
CA GLN A 150 1.05 19.24 -8.51
C GLN A 150 1.47 20.70 -8.36
N GLN A 151 0.82 21.43 -7.45
CA GLN A 151 1.08 22.82 -7.12
C GLN A 151 1.22 22.99 -5.60
N ASP A 152 1.93 24.04 -5.19
CA ASP A 152 2.07 24.35 -3.77
C ASP A 152 0.74 24.82 -3.17
N ILE A 153 0.56 24.54 -1.88
CA ILE A 153 -0.54 25.10 -1.11
C ILE A 153 -0.30 26.58 -0.85
N THR A 154 -1.37 27.35 -0.62
CA THR A 154 -1.23 28.75 -0.21
C THR A 154 -0.79 28.86 1.25
N THR A 155 -0.28 30.04 1.63
CA THR A 155 0.04 30.34 3.03
C THR A 155 -1.16 30.21 3.97
N VAL A 156 -2.36 30.56 3.50
CA VAL A 156 -3.60 30.44 4.30
C VAL A 156 -3.96 28.97 4.53
N GLU A 157 -3.79 28.11 3.53
CA GLU A 157 -4.03 26.68 3.67
C GLU A 157 -3.00 26.02 4.59
N LYS A 158 -1.73 26.42 4.48
CA LYS A 158 -0.67 26.02 5.41
C LYS A 158 -1.03 26.38 6.86
N GLU A 159 -1.47 27.61 7.10
CA GLU A 159 -1.90 28.05 8.44
C GLU A 159 -3.07 27.19 8.97
N ARG A 160 -4.05 26.85 8.13
CA ARG A 160 -5.15 25.95 8.50
C ARG A 160 -4.65 24.54 8.87
N LEU A 161 -3.70 23.99 8.11
CA LEU A 161 -3.07 22.71 8.42
C LEU A 161 -2.29 22.76 9.73
N THR A 162 -1.53 23.83 9.96
CA THR A 162 -0.77 24.05 11.20
C THR A 162 -1.72 24.08 12.40
N VAL A 163 -2.79 24.87 12.36
CA VAL A 163 -3.78 24.92 13.46
C VAL A 163 -4.42 23.57 13.70
N TYR A 164 -4.77 22.83 12.65
CA TYR A 164 -5.31 21.48 12.77
C TYR A 164 -4.31 20.50 13.42
N MET A 165 -3.06 20.52 12.99
CA MET A 165 -1.97 19.72 13.55
C MET A 165 -1.73 20.03 15.03
N GLU A 166 -1.65 21.32 15.41
CA GLU A 166 -1.45 21.74 16.80
C GLU A 166 -2.56 21.25 17.74
N ASN A 167 -3.74 20.97 17.18
CA ASN A 167 -4.89 20.39 17.87
C ASN A 167 -4.95 18.85 17.80
N GLY A 168 -3.85 18.19 17.41
CA GLY A 168 -3.73 16.73 17.35
C GLY A 168 -4.16 16.10 16.03
N GLY A 169 -4.38 16.90 14.99
CA GLY A 169 -4.77 16.42 13.67
C GLY A 169 -3.64 15.66 12.96
N ASN A 170 -3.97 14.55 12.31
CA ASN A 170 -3.00 13.76 11.54
C ASN A 170 -2.92 14.19 10.08
N THR A 171 -1.76 14.05 9.45
CA THR A 171 -1.59 14.34 8.02
C THR A 171 -0.91 13.20 7.25
N ILE A 172 -1.28 13.04 6.00
CA ILE A 172 -0.76 11.99 5.11
C ILE A 172 -0.39 12.64 3.78
N PHE A 173 0.84 12.44 3.33
CA PHE A 173 1.36 13.01 2.09
C PHE A 173 1.93 11.90 1.21
N LEU A 174 1.32 11.71 0.04
CA LEU A 174 1.88 10.91 -1.05
C LEU A 174 2.44 11.90 -2.07
N LEU A 175 3.77 12.01 -2.18
CA LEU A 175 4.43 13.09 -2.89
C LEU A 175 5.25 12.53 -4.04
N ASP A 176 4.68 12.52 -5.24
CA ASP A 176 5.43 12.11 -6.43
C ASP A 176 6.51 13.15 -6.80
N PRO A 177 7.56 12.74 -7.53
CA PRO A 177 8.37 13.65 -8.31
C PRO A 177 7.50 14.36 -9.37
N ILE A 178 7.48 15.69 -9.35
CA ILE A 178 6.62 16.49 -10.24
C ILE A 178 7.39 16.94 -11.49
N GLN A 179 6.75 16.83 -12.66
CA GLN A 179 7.34 17.30 -13.92
C GLN A 179 7.58 18.81 -13.88
N GLY A 180 8.76 19.26 -14.31
CA GLY A 180 9.16 20.67 -14.23
C GLY A 180 9.69 21.09 -12.85
N ASN A 181 9.66 20.17 -11.87
CA ASN A 181 10.27 20.31 -10.56
C ASN A 181 9.86 21.59 -9.78
N PRO A 182 8.56 21.96 -9.72
CA PRO A 182 8.14 23.13 -8.94
C PRO A 182 8.44 22.92 -7.46
N ARG A 183 8.90 23.98 -6.79
CA ARG A 183 9.08 23.99 -5.34
C ARG A 183 7.72 24.08 -4.66
N LEU A 184 7.50 23.22 -3.67
CA LEU A 184 6.30 23.21 -2.83
C LEU A 184 6.60 23.93 -1.51
N THR A 185 6.99 25.21 -1.58
CA THR A 185 7.61 25.93 -0.46
C THR A 185 6.74 25.97 0.79
N ASN A 186 5.44 26.24 0.69
CA ASN A 186 4.55 26.27 1.86
C ASN A 186 4.36 24.86 2.44
N LEU A 187 4.26 23.84 1.59
CA LEU A 187 4.20 22.46 2.06
C LEU A 187 5.51 22.04 2.74
N GLU A 188 6.66 22.40 2.17
CA GLU A 188 7.98 22.14 2.76
C GLU A 188 8.10 22.82 4.12
N GLU A 189 7.70 24.09 4.24
CA GLU A 189 7.65 24.82 5.51
C GLU A 189 6.78 24.11 6.56
N PHE A 190 5.63 23.56 6.17
CA PHE A 190 4.81 22.73 7.07
C PHE A 190 5.54 21.46 7.52
N LEU A 191 6.22 20.77 6.59
CA LEU A 191 6.96 19.54 6.88
C LEU A 191 8.19 19.77 7.78
N LEU A 192 8.73 20.98 7.85
CA LEU A 192 9.78 21.34 8.81
C LEU A 192 9.34 21.16 10.27
N GLU A 193 8.04 21.30 10.57
CA GLU A 193 7.50 21.03 11.91
C GLU A 193 7.59 19.55 12.32
N PHE A 194 7.83 18.67 11.35
CA PHE A 194 8.08 17.24 11.54
C PHE A 194 9.53 16.84 11.31
N ASN A 195 10.43 17.82 11.14
CA ASN A 195 11.83 17.59 10.82
C ASN A 195 12.02 16.84 9.48
N ILE A 196 11.11 17.06 8.51
CA ILE A 196 11.10 16.42 7.21
C ILE A 196 11.48 17.40 6.11
N GLY A 197 12.36 16.97 5.20
CA GLY A 197 12.66 17.64 3.93
C GLY A 197 12.36 16.75 2.73
N LEU A 198 12.06 17.37 1.59
CA LEU A 198 11.76 16.65 0.35
C LEU A 198 12.99 16.58 -0.55
N GLY A 199 13.28 15.39 -1.08
CA GLY A 199 14.24 15.22 -2.17
C GLY A 199 13.64 15.71 -3.48
N TYR A 200 14.35 16.57 -4.20
CA TYR A 200 13.97 17.01 -5.56
C TYR A 200 14.68 16.14 -6.59
N ASP A 201 14.48 14.84 -6.44
CA ASP A 201 15.12 13.79 -7.21
C ASP A 201 14.11 12.73 -7.68
N LEU A 202 14.58 11.91 -8.61
CA LEU A 202 13.96 10.65 -8.97
C LEU A 202 14.88 9.52 -8.51
N VAL A 203 14.38 8.64 -7.66
CA VAL A 203 15.15 7.52 -7.10
C VAL A 203 15.25 6.38 -8.11
N PHE A 204 16.48 5.91 -8.29
CA PHE A 204 16.81 4.74 -9.08
C PHE A 204 17.54 3.69 -8.23
N GLU A 205 16.97 2.51 -8.10
CA GLU A 205 17.55 1.36 -7.40
C GLU A 205 18.47 0.58 -8.34
N MET A 206 19.79 0.63 -8.09
CA MET A 206 20.80 -0.02 -8.94
C MET A 206 21.05 -1.47 -8.56
N ALA A 207 20.58 -1.93 -7.40
CA ALA A 207 20.72 -3.33 -7.00
C ALA A 207 19.85 -4.23 -7.91
N ALA A 208 20.50 -5.07 -8.71
CA ALA A 208 19.86 -5.86 -9.76
C ALA A 208 18.76 -6.83 -9.25
N ASN A 209 18.81 -7.23 -7.98
CA ASN A 209 17.80 -8.09 -7.35
C ASN A 209 16.58 -7.33 -6.81
N ARG A 210 16.55 -6.00 -6.93
CA ARG A 210 15.45 -5.15 -6.45
C ARG A 210 14.74 -4.39 -7.56
N ALA A 211 15.43 -4.12 -8.67
CA ALA A 211 14.82 -3.55 -9.87
C ALA A 211 13.86 -4.55 -10.54
N VAL A 212 12.64 -4.11 -10.82
CA VAL A 212 11.62 -4.93 -11.47
C VAL A 212 11.76 -4.79 -12.98
N PHE A 213 11.78 -5.92 -13.70
CA PHE A 213 12.00 -5.96 -15.17
C PHE A 213 13.29 -5.23 -15.63
N GLY A 214 14.28 -5.11 -14.75
CA GLY A 214 15.51 -4.35 -15.02
C GLY A 214 15.31 -2.84 -15.12
N GLN A 215 14.16 -2.31 -14.69
CA GLN A 215 13.85 -0.88 -14.65
C GLN A 215 14.20 -0.32 -13.26
N PRO A 216 15.25 0.50 -13.11
CA PRO A 216 15.69 0.95 -11.79
C PRO A 216 14.74 1.95 -11.11
N TYR A 217 13.84 2.61 -11.83
CA TYR A 217 12.80 3.50 -11.26
C TYR A 217 11.55 2.73 -10.76
N TYR A 218 11.51 1.41 -10.99
CA TYR A 218 10.46 0.51 -10.52
C TYR A 218 11.10 -0.60 -9.71
N PHE A 219 10.98 -0.55 -8.39
CA PHE A 219 11.81 -1.38 -7.52
C PHE A 219 11.12 -1.78 -6.21
N MET A 220 11.64 -2.84 -5.60
CA MET A 220 11.22 -3.30 -4.28
C MET A 220 11.99 -2.53 -3.18
N PRO A 221 11.32 -1.73 -2.33
CA PRO A 221 11.98 -1.06 -1.22
C PRO A 221 12.33 -2.06 -0.11
N THR A 222 13.17 -1.62 0.83
CA THR A 222 13.40 -2.34 2.09
C THR A 222 12.52 -1.79 3.19
N PHE A 223 11.83 -2.69 3.88
CA PHE A 223 11.13 -2.40 5.13
C PHE A 223 12.16 -2.30 6.25
N THR A 224 12.19 -1.18 6.92
CA THR A 224 13.01 -1.01 8.13
C THR A 224 12.36 -1.75 9.30
N SER A 225 13.19 -2.25 10.23
CA SER A 225 12.70 -2.88 11.45
C SER A 225 12.23 -1.82 12.44
N ASN A 226 10.92 -1.75 12.69
CA ASN A 226 10.30 -0.84 13.66
C ASN A 226 8.92 -1.37 14.06
N THR A 227 8.26 -0.73 15.03
CA THR A 227 6.95 -1.15 15.56
C THR A 227 5.82 -1.01 14.53
N ILE A 228 5.88 0.00 13.66
CA ILE A 228 4.87 0.25 12.61
C ILE A 228 4.91 -0.86 11.56
N ASN A 229 6.12 -1.27 11.14
CA ASN A 229 6.35 -2.36 10.19
C ASN A 229 6.29 -3.75 10.84
N ALA A 230 6.18 -3.88 12.16
CA ALA A 230 6.28 -5.17 12.85
C ALA A 230 5.25 -6.20 12.35
N ASN A 231 4.08 -5.74 11.90
CA ASN A 231 3.03 -6.61 11.39
C ASN A 231 3.12 -6.87 9.86
N LEU A 232 4.11 -6.27 9.19
CA LEU A 232 4.37 -6.43 7.77
C LEU A 232 5.55 -7.39 7.58
N ASP A 233 5.28 -8.70 7.64
CA ASP A 233 6.29 -9.75 7.46
C ASP A 233 7.00 -9.60 6.10
N PRO A 234 8.30 -9.21 6.06
CA PRO A 234 9.01 -8.95 4.80
C PRO A 234 9.11 -10.19 3.89
N SER A 235 9.01 -11.40 4.46
CA SER A 235 9.02 -12.65 3.68
C SER A 235 7.68 -12.92 2.98
N LYS A 236 6.60 -12.25 3.41
CA LYS A 236 5.25 -12.41 2.87
C LYS A 236 4.72 -11.12 2.24
N PHE A 237 5.39 -10.00 2.43
CA PHE A 237 4.97 -8.69 1.98
C PHE A 237 5.93 -8.18 0.90
N SER A 238 5.50 -8.27 -0.35
CA SER A 238 6.26 -7.78 -1.50
C SER A 238 5.50 -6.58 -2.05
N MET A 239 6.07 -5.40 -1.85
CA MET A 239 5.60 -4.13 -2.38
C MET A 239 6.62 -3.64 -3.40
N PHE A 240 6.15 -2.87 -4.36
CA PHE A 240 7.02 -2.13 -5.24
C PHE A 240 6.67 -0.64 -5.23
N LEU A 241 7.67 0.19 -5.44
CA LEU A 241 7.53 1.62 -5.63
C LEU A 241 7.94 1.96 -7.07
N ILE A 242 7.26 2.95 -7.64
CA ILE A 242 7.47 3.41 -9.01
C ILE A 242 7.58 4.93 -8.96
N ASN A 243 8.53 5.51 -9.70
CA ASN A 243 8.70 6.96 -9.81
C ASN A 243 8.68 7.66 -8.45
N THR A 244 9.63 7.31 -7.59
CA THR A 244 9.66 7.74 -6.20
C THR A 244 10.72 8.80 -5.99
N ARG A 245 10.44 9.80 -5.15
CA ARG A 245 11.45 10.76 -4.66
C ARG A 245 11.96 10.37 -3.29
N SER A 246 13.14 10.85 -2.94
CA SER A 246 13.70 10.67 -1.59
C SER A 246 13.06 11.61 -0.56
N ILE A 247 13.14 11.23 0.71
CA ILE A 247 12.71 12.03 1.87
C ILE A 247 13.88 12.13 2.83
N HIS A 248 14.12 13.32 3.37
CA HIS A 248 15.20 13.58 4.31
C HIS A 248 14.64 13.81 5.71
N ILE A 249 15.31 13.27 6.72
CA ILE A 249 15.17 13.72 8.10
C ILE A 249 16.21 14.83 8.27
N LEU A 250 15.75 16.03 8.63
CA LEU A 250 16.63 17.18 8.76
C LEU A 250 17.42 17.12 10.08
N ASN A 251 18.55 17.82 10.12
CA ASN A 251 19.41 17.85 11.30
C ASN A 251 18.94 18.92 12.31
N ASN A 252 17.67 18.83 12.72
CA ASN A 252 17.05 19.69 13.72
C ASN A 252 16.31 18.81 14.76
N GLU A 253 17.10 18.06 15.52
CA GLU A 253 16.58 17.13 16.52
C GLU A 253 15.84 17.89 17.63
N LYS A 254 14.54 17.59 17.78
CA LYS A 254 13.71 18.03 18.89
C LYS A 254 13.24 16.78 19.65
N GLU A 255 13.39 16.74 20.98
CA GLU A 255 13.05 15.56 21.79
C GLU A 255 11.60 15.10 21.63
N TRP A 256 10.70 16.01 21.29
CA TRP A 256 9.27 15.75 21.11
C TRP A 256 8.88 15.37 19.67
N ILE A 257 9.82 15.33 18.72
CA ILE A 257 9.59 14.87 17.35
C ILE A 257 10.32 13.55 17.14
N THR A 258 9.58 12.48 16.86
CA THR A 258 10.13 11.14 16.64
C THR A 258 9.87 10.69 15.20
N PRO A 259 10.82 10.92 14.27
CA PRO A 259 10.73 10.38 12.92
C PRO A 259 11.14 8.89 12.91
N THR A 260 10.33 8.07 12.24
CA THR A 260 10.54 6.64 12.02
C THR A 260 10.56 6.37 10.53
N VAL A 261 11.73 6.03 9.99
CA VAL A 261 11.84 5.59 8.59
C VAL A 261 11.09 4.27 8.45
N LEU A 262 10.21 4.16 7.45
CA LEU A 262 9.43 2.95 7.15
C LEU A 262 10.00 2.18 5.96
N LEU A 263 10.43 2.91 4.92
CA LEU A 263 10.95 2.35 3.68
C LEU A 263 12.25 3.05 3.29
N ASN A 264 13.24 2.29 2.83
CA ASN A 264 14.45 2.83 2.24
C ASN A 264 14.93 2.02 1.03
N THR A 265 15.86 2.61 0.28
CA THR A 265 16.55 1.94 -0.83
C THR A 265 17.70 1.07 -0.33
N SER A 266 18.35 0.34 -1.24
CA SER A 266 19.69 -0.19 -0.99
C SER A 266 20.74 0.94 -0.94
N PRO A 267 21.96 0.66 -0.43
CA PRO A 267 23.10 1.57 -0.56
C PRO A 267 23.52 1.86 -1.99
N ASP A 268 23.18 1.00 -2.96
CA ASP A 268 23.57 1.15 -4.37
C ASP A 268 22.64 2.12 -5.12
N ALA A 269 21.53 2.55 -4.52
CA ALA A 269 20.58 3.44 -5.15
C ALA A 269 21.13 4.85 -5.36
N ILE A 270 20.55 5.57 -6.32
CA ILE A 270 20.92 6.94 -6.66
C ILE A 270 19.64 7.76 -6.85
N GLY A 271 19.51 8.86 -6.12
CA GLY A 271 18.49 9.89 -6.33
C GLY A 271 19.01 10.85 -7.39
N ARG A 272 18.54 10.73 -8.63
CA ARG A 272 18.96 11.63 -9.71
C ARG A 272 18.27 12.97 -9.55
N ALA A 273 19.04 14.04 -9.42
CA ALA A 273 18.46 15.37 -9.24
C ALA A 273 17.60 15.75 -10.46
N LEU A 274 16.42 16.31 -10.21
CA LEU A 274 15.51 16.77 -11.27
C LEU A 274 15.93 18.12 -11.85
N THR A 275 16.73 18.89 -11.11
CA THR A 275 17.30 20.16 -11.56
C THR A 275 18.66 19.93 -12.20
N GLN A 276 18.87 20.47 -13.40
CA GLN A 276 20.16 20.37 -14.07
C GLN A 276 21.25 21.10 -13.27
N GLY A 277 22.35 20.40 -12.98
CA GLY A 277 23.51 20.95 -12.27
C GLY A 277 23.48 20.74 -10.75
N GLU A 278 22.40 20.21 -10.20
CA GLU A 278 22.39 19.68 -8.83
C GLU A 278 23.07 18.30 -8.80
N GLU A 279 23.74 17.98 -7.69
CA GLU A 279 24.39 16.69 -7.49
C GLU A 279 23.36 15.60 -7.20
N ASP A 280 23.67 14.38 -7.65
CA ASP A 280 22.83 13.22 -7.34
C ASP A 280 23.03 12.78 -5.89
N ASN A 281 21.94 12.33 -5.27
CA ASN A 281 21.95 11.85 -3.90
C ASN A 281 22.33 10.36 -3.85
N PRO A 282 23.46 9.98 -3.21
CA PRO A 282 23.82 8.58 -3.06
C PRO A 282 22.94 7.88 -2.03
N GLY A 283 22.68 6.60 -2.26
CA GLY A 283 21.94 5.74 -1.33
C GLY A 283 22.71 5.44 -0.03
N PRO A 284 22.00 4.90 0.99
CA PRO A 284 20.57 4.62 1.00
C PRO A 284 19.69 5.87 1.18
N LEU A 285 18.56 5.91 0.50
CA LEU A 285 17.59 7.02 0.53
C LEU A 285 16.32 6.56 1.26
N ASN A 286 15.75 7.42 2.09
CA ASN A 286 14.44 7.13 2.71
C ASN A 286 13.33 7.43 1.71
N LEU A 287 12.30 6.59 1.70
CA LEU A 287 11.19 6.62 0.73
C LEU A 287 9.84 6.82 1.42
N ALA A 288 9.74 6.43 2.68
CA ALA A 288 8.58 6.65 3.53
C ALA A 288 9.01 6.88 4.97
N ILE A 289 8.44 7.89 5.62
CA ILE A 289 8.73 8.27 7.01
C ILE A 289 7.40 8.56 7.72
N ALA A 290 7.23 7.95 8.89
CA ALA A 290 6.17 8.31 9.82
C ALA A 290 6.78 9.13 10.96
N VAL A 291 6.13 10.23 11.34
CA VAL A 291 6.60 11.12 12.39
C VAL A 291 5.53 11.24 13.46
N GLU A 292 5.91 11.08 14.72
CA GLU A 292 5.08 11.42 15.86
C GLU A 292 5.59 12.72 16.49
N ASN A 293 4.70 13.71 16.66
CA ASN A 293 5.02 14.98 17.30
C ASN A 293 4.20 15.12 18.59
N ARG A 294 4.92 15.20 19.72
CA ARG A 294 4.40 15.33 21.08
C ARG A 294 4.66 16.72 21.68
N GLY A 295 5.03 17.69 20.85
CA GLY A 295 5.33 19.06 21.28
C GLY A 295 4.10 19.92 21.59
N HIS A 296 2.91 19.42 21.25
CA HIS A 296 1.64 20.10 21.46
C HIS A 296 0.81 19.42 22.56
N LEU A 297 -0.32 20.04 22.94
CA LEU A 297 -1.22 19.48 23.96
C LEU A 297 -1.77 18.10 23.58
N LYS A 298 -1.91 17.83 22.29
CA LYS A 298 -2.32 16.54 21.74
C LYS A 298 -1.24 16.04 20.79
N VAL A 299 -1.03 14.73 20.79
CA VAL A 299 -0.10 14.08 19.87
C VAL A 299 -0.68 14.15 18.46
N CYS A 300 0.12 14.60 17.49
CA CYS A 300 -0.19 14.54 16.07
C CYS A 300 0.81 13.64 15.35
N ARG A 301 0.35 13.02 14.25
CA ARG A 301 1.18 12.12 13.45
C ARG A 301 1.12 12.49 11.98
N THR A 302 2.26 12.34 11.32
CA THR A 302 2.41 12.64 9.89
C THR A 302 3.05 11.47 9.18
N LEU A 303 2.48 11.05 8.05
CA LEU A 303 3.08 10.07 7.15
C LEU A 303 3.44 10.75 5.85
N VAL A 304 4.69 10.61 5.43
CA VAL A 304 5.19 11.12 4.14
C VAL A 304 5.75 9.95 3.35
N ILE A 305 5.28 9.78 2.11
CA ILE A 305 5.74 8.75 1.18
C ILE A 305 6.08 9.44 -0.14
N GLY A 306 7.25 9.15 -0.70
CA GLY A 306 7.77 9.81 -1.90
C GLY A 306 7.12 9.35 -3.21
N SER A 307 5.97 8.67 -3.14
CA SER A 307 5.22 8.22 -4.30
C SER A 307 3.75 7.97 -3.92
N SER A 308 2.84 8.23 -4.84
CA SER A 308 1.43 7.84 -4.79
C SER A 308 1.15 6.60 -5.66
N LEU A 309 1.91 6.43 -6.76
CA LEU A 309 1.59 5.48 -7.83
C LEU A 309 1.46 4.03 -7.32
N PHE A 310 2.20 3.64 -6.29
CA PHE A 310 2.13 2.30 -5.67
C PHE A 310 0.75 1.93 -5.07
N THR A 311 -0.12 2.92 -4.91
CA THR A 311 -1.51 2.76 -4.42
C THR A 311 -2.57 3.16 -5.45
N SER A 312 -2.17 3.71 -6.58
CA SER A 312 -3.06 4.04 -7.69
C SER A 312 -3.60 2.77 -8.37
N ASP A 313 -4.74 2.89 -9.00
CA ASP A 313 -5.34 1.79 -9.77
C ASP A 313 -4.43 1.37 -10.93
N GLU A 314 -3.67 2.30 -11.52
CA GLU A 314 -2.64 1.99 -12.52
C GLU A 314 -1.48 1.17 -11.93
N GLY A 315 -0.89 1.63 -10.83
CA GLY A 315 0.22 0.94 -10.18
C GLY A 315 -0.17 -0.43 -9.65
N LEU A 316 -1.39 -0.60 -9.14
CA LEU A 316 -1.92 -1.89 -8.68
C LEU A 316 -2.17 -2.88 -9.84
N ARG A 317 -2.38 -2.41 -11.07
CA ARG A 317 -2.40 -3.29 -12.25
C ARG A 317 -1.01 -3.82 -12.58
N MET A 318 0.05 -3.06 -12.27
CA MET A 318 1.44 -3.49 -12.43
C MET A 318 1.89 -4.39 -11.27
N ASP A 319 1.45 -4.09 -10.04
CA ASP A 319 1.67 -4.88 -8.82
C ASP A 319 0.35 -5.45 -8.26
N ALA A 320 -0.03 -6.62 -8.77
CA ALA A 320 -1.24 -7.32 -8.34
C ALA A 320 -1.21 -7.86 -6.89
N SER A 321 -0.12 -7.64 -6.13
CA SER A 321 -0.03 -8.14 -4.74
C SER A 321 -0.98 -7.41 -3.78
N GLY A 322 -1.38 -6.18 -4.12
CA GLY A 322 -2.15 -5.33 -3.22
C GLY A 322 -1.41 -4.99 -1.92
N SER A 323 -0.08 -5.15 -1.87
CA SER A 323 0.72 -4.82 -0.69
C SER A 323 0.75 -3.31 -0.45
N GLY A 324 0.75 -2.49 -1.51
CA GLY A 324 0.65 -1.02 -1.44
C GLY A 324 -0.47 -0.52 -0.52
N LYS A 325 -1.70 -0.88 -0.84
CA LYS A 325 -2.90 -0.52 -0.07
C LYS A 325 -2.89 -1.07 1.37
N LYS A 326 -2.36 -2.28 1.59
CA LYS A 326 -2.22 -2.86 2.93
C LYS A 326 -1.23 -2.08 3.81
N PHE A 327 -0.11 -1.62 3.24
CA PHE A 327 0.85 -0.77 3.93
C PHE A 327 0.24 0.57 4.31
N MET A 328 -0.52 1.20 3.40
CA MET A 328 -1.24 2.43 3.70
C MET A 328 -2.20 2.25 4.87
N VAL A 329 -3.04 1.21 4.82
CA VAL A 329 -3.96 0.91 5.92
C VAL A 329 -3.23 0.66 7.24
N ASN A 330 -2.11 -0.07 7.22
CA ASN A 330 -1.31 -0.33 8.42
C ASN A 330 -0.73 0.97 9.00
N SER A 331 -0.14 1.82 8.16
CA SER A 331 0.43 3.10 8.57
C SER A 331 -0.63 4.06 9.11
N ILE A 332 -1.83 4.08 8.54
CA ILE A 332 -2.95 4.91 9.01
C ILE A 332 -3.54 4.33 10.31
N ASN A 333 -3.63 3.01 10.45
CA ASN A 333 -4.05 2.38 11.71
C ASN A 333 -3.12 2.76 12.87
N TRP A 334 -1.80 2.79 12.63
CA TRP A 334 -0.83 3.28 13.63
C TRP A 334 -1.14 4.72 14.07
N MET A 335 -1.67 5.58 13.19
CA MET A 335 -2.03 6.96 13.55
C MET A 335 -3.14 7.05 14.59
N GLN A 336 -3.95 6.01 14.76
CA GLN A 336 -4.98 5.95 15.81
C GLN A 336 -4.38 5.84 17.22
N GLY A 337 -3.09 5.50 17.33
CA GLY A 337 -2.37 5.36 18.60
C GLY A 337 -2.68 4.07 19.37
N GLU A 338 -2.12 3.97 20.57
CA GLU A 338 -2.03 2.74 21.37
C GLU A 338 -3.38 2.13 21.81
N GLN A 339 -4.53 2.78 21.54
CA GLN A 339 -5.84 2.24 21.92
C GLN A 339 -6.44 1.27 20.89
N HIS A 340 -5.92 1.19 19.66
CA HIS A 340 -6.57 0.49 18.55
C HIS A 340 -5.63 -0.44 17.75
N ASP A 341 -4.74 -1.15 18.43
CA ASP A 341 -3.89 -2.17 17.80
C ASP A 341 -4.69 -3.42 17.41
N ILE A 342 -4.56 -3.83 16.15
CA ILE A 342 -4.33 -5.21 15.65
C ILE A 342 -4.56 -5.16 14.12
N TYR A 343 -3.48 -5.10 13.34
CA TYR A 343 -3.48 -5.50 11.94
C TYR A 343 -3.18 -7.01 11.88
N ILE A 344 -3.97 -7.78 11.11
CA ILE A 344 -3.78 -9.22 11.01
C ILE A 344 -3.19 -9.60 9.64
N PRO A 345 -2.00 -10.23 9.59
CA PRO A 345 -1.34 -10.59 8.35
C PRO A 345 -2.11 -11.67 7.57
N VAL A 346 -2.09 -11.53 6.25
CA VAL A 346 -2.71 -12.45 5.29
C VAL A 346 -1.95 -13.77 5.23
N LYS A 347 -2.67 -14.90 5.25
CA LYS A 347 -2.10 -16.22 4.97
C LYS A 347 -2.03 -16.41 3.45
N LYS A 348 -0.83 -16.29 2.89
CA LYS A 348 -0.59 -16.60 1.47
C LYS A 348 -0.66 -18.11 1.24
N TYR A 349 -1.21 -18.52 0.10
CA TYR A 349 -1.01 -19.89 -0.35
C TYR A 349 0.43 -19.99 -0.86
N THR A 350 1.23 -20.86 -0.25
CA THR A 350 2.58 -21.14 -0.75
C THR A 350 2.46 -21.86 -2.08
N TYR A 351 2.43 -21.11 -3.17
CA TYR A 351 2.94 -21.64 -4.43
C TYR A 351 4.45 -21.57 -4.29
N PRO A 352 5.18 -22.71 -4.31
CA PRO A 352 6.62 -22.65 -4.47
C PRO A 352 6.90 -21.98 -5.82
N ARG A 353 7.12 -20.67 -5.82
CA ARG A 353 7.85 -20.03 -6.90
C ARG A 353 9.29 -20.50 -6.74
N LEU A 354 9.95 -20.74 -7.88
CA LEU A 354 11.40 -20.89 -7.90
C LEU A 354 11.98 -19.51 -7.63
N GLU A 355 12.07 -19.14 -6.35
CA GLU A 355 12.73 -17.91 -5.92
C GLU A 355 14.24 -18.07 -6.09
N GLY A 356 14.90 -17.08 -6.69
CA GLY A 356 16.36 -17.09 -6.87
C GLY A 356 16.88 -17.59 -8.23
N ILE A 357 16.05 -17.73 -9.27
CA ILE A 357 16.59 -17.96 -10.62
C ILE A 357 17.23 -16.65 -11.13
N THR A 358 18.54 -16.54 -11.00
CA THR A 358 19.32 -15.45 -11.60
C THR A 358 19.26 -15.50 -13.13
N GLN A 359 19.51 -14.39 -13.81
CA GLN A 359 19.65 -14.38 -15.28
C GLN A 359 20.74 -15.36 -15.76
N GLN A 360 21.77 -15.59 -14.95
CA GLN A 360 22.79 -16.61 -15.19
C GLN A 360 22.21 -18.02 -15.15
N THR A 361 21.36 -18.33 -14.16
CA THR A 361 20.68 -19.63 -14.04
C THR A 361 19.75 -19.88 -15.23
N LEU A 362 18.99 -18.87 -15.68
CA LEU A 362 18.17 -18.97 -16.89
C LEU A 362 19.01 -19.24 -18.14
N THR A 363 20.13 -18.54 -18.29
CA THR A 363 21.05 -18.73 -19.43
C THR A 363 21.66 -20.13 -19.43
N ILE A 364 22.08 -20.64 -18.27
CA ILE A 364 22.62 -22.00 -18.13
C ILE A 364 21.54 -23.05 -18.44
N LEU A 365 20.31 -22.87 -17.95
CA LEU A 365 19.19 -23.76 -18.24
C LEU A 365 18.83 -23.73 -19.73
N PHE A 366 18.83 -22.55 -20.35
CA PHE A 366 18.60 -22.38 -21.79
C PHE A 366 19.65 -23.13 -22.61
N ILE A 367 20.94 -22.92 -22.32
CA ILE A 367 22.04 -23.62 -23.01
C ILE A 367 21.95 -25.14 -22.78
N GLY A 368 21.69 -25.57 -21.54
CA GLY A 368 21.58 -26.98 -21.20
C GLY A 368 20.46 -27.70 -21.95
N LEU A 369 19.24 -27.14 -21.93
CA LEU A 369 18.07 -27.79 -22.51
C LEU A 369 17.98 -27.66 -24.03
N ILE A 370 18.39 -26.53 -24.61
CA ILE A 370 18.17 -26.25 -26.04
C ILE A 370 19.41 -26.56 -26.88
N ILE A 371 20.61 -26.51 -26.30
CA ILE A 371 21.85 -26.77 -27.04
C ILE A 371 22.43 -28.13 -26.64
N VAL A 372 22.72 -28.34 -25.36
CA VAL A 372 23.47 -29.52 -24.90
C VAL A 372 22.65 -30.81 -25.09
N VAL A 373 21.40 -30.84 -24.62
CA VAL A 373 20.55 -32.05 -24.73
C VAL A 373 20.33 -32.48 -26.19
N PRO A 374 19.96 -31.59 -27.14
CA PRO A 374 19.84 -31.97 -28.55
C PRO A 374 21.15 -32.45 -29.16
N LEU A 375 22.30 -31.85 -28.83
CA LEU A 375 23.61 -32.31 -29.32
C LEU A 375 23.97 -33.69 -28.79
N VAL A 376 23.64 -34.01 -27.53
CA VAL A 376 23.83 -35.36 -26.97
C VAL A 376 22.94 -36.37 -27.69
N VAL A 377 21.68 -36.04 -27.96
CA VAL A 377 20.76 -36.91 -28.72
C VAL A 377 21.26 -37.13 -30.15
N ILE A 378 21.71 -36.09 -30.84
CA ILE A 378 22.30 -36.19 -32.17
C ILE A 378 23.57 -37.04 -32.14
N GLY A 379 24.46 -36.81 -31.16
CA GLY A 379 25.70 -37.56 -31.00
C GLY A 379 25.45 -39.05 -30.76
N LEU A 380 24.49 -39.39 -29.88
CA LEU A 380 24.06 -40.77 -29.66
C LEU A 380 23.44 -41.38 -30.92
N GLY A 381 22.63 -40.61 -31.66
CA GLY A 381 22.05 -41.03 -32.93
C GLY A 381 23.12 -41.36 -33.98
N VAL A 382 24.13 -40.49 -34.13
CA VAL A 382 25.28 -40.69 -35.04
C VAL A 382 26.12 -41.89 -34.59
N PHE A 383 26.36 -42.04 -33.29
CA PHE A 383 27.10 -43.18 -32.74
C PHE A 383 26.40 -44.52 -33.03
N VAL A 384 25.08 -44.58 -32.80
CA VAL A 384 24.26 -45.77 -33.10
C VAL A 384 24.25 -46.04 -34.62
N TRP A 385 24.15 -45.00 -35.45
CA TRP A 385 24.20 -45.13 -36.91
C TRP A 385 25.56 -45.66 -37.40
N LEU A 386 26.67 -45.14 -36.89
CA LEU A 386 28.01 -45.62 -37.21
C LEU A 386 28.22 -47.07 -36.77
N ARG A 387 27.78 -47.44 -35.56
CA ARG A 387 27.88 -48.82 -35.06
C ARG A 387 27.05 -49.80 -35.90
N ARG A 388 25.87 -49.40 -36.37
CA ARG A 388 25.02 -50.21 -37.27
C ARG A 388 25.56 -50.30 -38.70
N ARG A 389 26.43 -49.40 -39.12
CA ARG A 389 27.07 -49.43 -40.44
C ARG A 389 28.30 -50.33 -40.48
N HIS A 390 28.90 -50.60 -39.32
CA HIS A 390 30.06 -51.49 -39.14
C HIS A 390 29.69 -52.88 -38.62
N LEU A 391 28.40 -53.13 -38.35
CA LEU A 391 27.78 -54.45 -38.22
C LEU A 391 27.14 -54.80 -39.57
#